data_AF-A0A1J3J274-F1
#
_entry.id   AF-A0A1J3J274-F1
#
_cell.length_a   1.000
_cell.length_b   1.000
_cell.length_c   1.000
_cell.angle_alpha   90.00
_cell.angle_beta   90.00
_cell.angle_gamma   90.00
#
_symmetry.space_group_name_H-M   'P 1'
#
loop_
_entity.id
_entity.type
_entity.pdbx_description
1 polymer ?
#
loop_
_entity_poly.entity_id
_entity_poly.type
_entity_poly.pdbx_seq_one_letter_code
_entity_poly.pdbx_strand_id
1 'polypeptide(L)'
;GGELLSIRLASSELGGNKRKKTLFTAGIVSLSLFVILGSAAFGLWRYRVKHNAIASKAASPGAWRNDLTPQDVPGLDFFEMNTIETATNNFSVSNKLGQGGFGSV
;
A
#
# COMPACT_ATOMS: atom_id res chain seq x y z
N GLY A 1 80.72 30.13 11.52
CA GLY A 1 79.77 30.95 10.76
C GLY A 1 78.88 30.03 9.95
N GLY A 2 77.57 30.21 10.08
CA GLY A 2 76.56 29.70 9.14
C GLY A 2 76.19 28.21 9.26
N GLU A 3 75.43 27.85 10.29
CA GLU A 3 74.67 26.60 10.29
C GLU A 3 73.44 26.78 9.39
N LEU A 4 73.35 25.99 8.31
CA LEU A 4 72.27 26.07 7.32
C LEU A 4 70.96 25.58 7.96
N LEU A 5 70.06 26.53 8.24
CA LEU A 5 68.68 26.28 8.64
C LEU A 5 67.95 25.50 7.53
N SER A 6 67.91 24.18 7.68
CA SER A 6 67.11 23.29 6.86
C SER A 6 65.67 23.28 7.41
N ILE A 7 64.90 24.31 7.06
CA ILE A 7 63.45 24.27 7.28
C ILE A 7 62.90 23.20 6.35
N ARG A 8 62.67 22.01 6.92
CA ARG A 8 61.89 20.95 6.29
C ARG A 8 60.46 21.45 6.20
N LEU A 9 60.15 22.16 5.11
CA LEU A 9 58.80 22.49 4.71
C LEU A 9 58.03 21.16 4.67
N ALA A 10 57.12 20.96 5.63
CA ALA A 10 56.35 19.73 5.72
C ALA A 10 55.64 19.52 4.38
N SER A 11 56.01 18.45 3.68
CA SER A 11 55.42 18.07 2.41
C SER A 11 53.91 17.92 2.57
N SER A 12 53.14 18.92 2.10
CA SER A 12 51.68 18.91 2.12
C SER A 12 51.08 18.69 0.71
N GLU A 13 51.86 18.15 -0.23
CA GLU A 13 51.43 18.00 -1.63
C GLU A 13 51.28 16.56 -2.12
N LEU A 14 51.49 15.54 -1.27
CA LEU A 14 51.32 14.13 -1.66
C LEU A 14 50.05 13.45 -1.13
N GLY A 15 49.03 14.24 -0.76
CA GLY A 15 47.83 13.74 -0.06
C GLY A 15 46.48 14.17 -0.64
N GLY A 16 46.45 14.94 -1.73
CA GLY A 16 45.21 15.48 -2.30
C GLY A 16 44.31 14.40 -2.92
N ASN A 17 44.89 13.46 -3.66
CA ASN A 17 44.13 12.40 -4.33
C ASN A 17 43.67 11.28 -3.38
N LYS A 18 44.44 10.95 -2.34
CA LYS A 18 44.08 9.90 -1.37
C LYS A 18 42.93 10.34 -0.48
N ARG A 19 42.99 11.58 0.04
CA ARG A 19 41.91 12.16 0.84
C ARG A 19 40.63 12.34 0.02
N LYS A 20 40.73 12.82 -1.22
CA LYS A 20 39.56 12.89 -2.13
C LYS A 20 38.98 11.50 -2.40
N LYS A 21 39.80 10.49 -2.70
CA LYS A 21 39.34 9.10 -2.92
C LYS A 21 38.60 8.53 -1.72
N THR A 22 39.13 8.67 -0.50
CA THR A 22 38.44 8.21 0.73
C THR A 22 37.09 8.92 0.93
N LEU A 23 37.01 10.21 0.60
CA LEU A 23 35.80 11.00 0.74
C LEU A 23 34.72 10.62 -0.29
N PHE A 24 35.13 10.30 -1.53
CA PHE A 24 34.22 9.72 -2.53
C PHE A 24 33.73 8.33 -2.13
N THR A 25 34.60 7.45 -1.61
CA THR A 25 34.22 6.10 -1.16
C THR A 25 33.18 6.15 -0.03
N ALA A 26 33.38 7.02 0.97
CA ALA A 26 32.42 7.20 2.05
C ALA A 26 31.05 7.72 1.55
N GLY A 27 31.06 8.67 0.61
CA GLY A 27 29.83 9.20 0.01
C GLY A 27 29.04 8.16 -0.79
N ILE A 28 29.72 7.31 -1.55
CA ILE A 28 29.08 6.26 -2.37
C ILE A 28 28.37 5.22 -1.48
N VAL A 29 29.00 4.81 -0.38
CA VAL A 29 28.41 3.85 0.56
C VAL A 29 27.16 4.45 1.21
N SER A 30 27.23 5.73 1.60
CA SER A 30 26.10 6.45 2.19
C SER A 30 24.92 6.57 1.21
N LEU A 31 25.17 6.96 -0.04
CA LEU A 31 24.13 7.09 -1.06
C LEU A 31 23.49 5.73 -1.38
N SER A 32 24.30 4.67 -1.47
CA SER A 32 23.81 3.32 -1.74
C SER A 32 22.87 2.83 -0.63
N LEU A 33 23.24 3.06 0.63
CA LEU A 33 22.39 2.69 1.77
C LEU A 33 21.06 3.48 1.76
N PHE A 34 21.13 4.78 1.44
CA PHE A 34 19.95 5.64 1.36
C PHE A 34 18.97 5.18 0.27
N VAL A 35 19.48 4.81 -0.90
CA VAL A 35 18.66 4.27 -2.01
C VAL A 35 18.02 2.94 -1.64
N ILE A 36 18.76 2.04 -0.97
CA ILE A 36 18.22 0.75 -0.52
C ILE A 36 17.09 0.96 0.50
N LEU A 37 17.29 1.81 1.51
CA LEU A 37 16.26 2.11 2.50
C LEU A 37 15.04 2.80 1.89
N GLY A 38 15.26 3.78 1.00
CA GLY A 38 14.18 4.48 0.29
C GLY A 38 13.36 3.54 -0.59
N SER A 39 14.03 2.64 -1.34
CA SER A 39 13.34 1.66 -2.20
C SER A 39 12.56 0.63 -1.39
N ALA A 40 13.10 0.14 -0.26
CA ALA A 40 12.39 -0.76 0.64
C ALA A 40 11.15 -0.08 1.25
N ALA A 41 11.29 1.16 1.74
CA ALA A 41 10.17 1.94 2.27
C ALA A 41 9.09 2.19 1.20
N PHE A 42 9.48 2.58 -0.01
CA PHE A 42 8.57 2.77 -1.14
C PHE A 42 7.86 1.47 -1.52
N GLY A 43 8.58 0.34 -1.57
CA GLY A 43 8.01 -0.98 -1.83
C GLY A 43 6.99 -1.39 -0.78
N LEU A 44 7.31 -1.23 0.51
CA LEU A 44 6.39 -1.50 1.62
C LEU A 44 5.16 -0.59 1.58
N TRP A 45 5.34 0.70 1.25
CA TRP A 45 4.23 1.63 1.09
C TRP A 45 3.31 1.24 -0.08
N ARG A 46 3.88 0.95 -1.26
CA ARG A 46 3.10 0.49 -2.42
C ARG A 46 2.38 -0.83 -2.16
N TYR A 47 3.01 -1.76 -1.46
CA TYR A 47 2.40 -3.02 -1.06
C TYR A 47 1.21 -2.78 -0.12
N ARG A 48 1.39 -1.93 0.91
CA ARG A 48 0.31 -1.56 1.84
C ARG A 48 -0.85 -0.85 1.14
N VAL A 49 -0.59 0.09 0.22
CA VAL A 49 -1.64 0.77 -0.56
C VAL A 49 -2.48 -0.22 -1.35
N LYS A 50 -1.84 -1.24 -1.96
CA LYS A 50 -2.57 -2.29 -2.70
C LYS A 50 -3.42 -3.17 -1.77
N HIS A 51 -2.95 -3.48 -0.58
CA HIS A 51 -3.73 -4.21 0.43
C HIS A 51 -4.90 -3.40 1.00
N ASN A 52 -4.72 -2.09 1.18
CA ASN A 52 -5.80 -1.20 1.60
C ASN A 52 -6.92 -1.14 0.53
N ALA A 53 -6.59 -1.31 -0.75
CA ALA A 53 -7.58 -1.43 -1.83
C ALA A 53 -8.37 -2.75 -1.78
N ILE A 54 -7.77 -3.84 -1.30
CA ILE A 54 -8.44 -5.14 -1.13
C ILE A 54 -9.35 -5.12 0.10
N ALA A 55 -8.87 -4.58 1.23
CA ALA A 55 -9.67 -4.40 2.44
C ALA A 55 -10.88 -3.48 2.22
N SER A 56 -10.71 -2.39 1.46
CA SER A 56 -11.83 -1.50 1.10
C SER A 56 -12.83 -2.15 0.13
N LYS A 57 -12.38 -3.04 -0.76
CA LYS A 57 -13.29 -3.84 -1.60
C LYS A 57 -14.08 -4.86 -0.80
N ALA A 58 -13.48 -5.52 0.19
CA ALA A 58 -14.16 -6.45 1.08
C ALA A 58 -15.19 -5.75 2.00
N ALA A 59 -14.93 -4.49 2.38
CA ALA A 59 -15.86 -3.67 3.16
C ALA A 59 -16.95 -2.98 2.32
N SER A 60 -16.90 -3.08 0.98
CA SER A 60 -17.91 -2.49 0.10
C SER A 60 -19.21 -3.31 0.17
N PRO A 61 -20.40 -2.69 0.32
CA PRO A 61 -21.72 -3.34 0.40
C PRO A 61 -22.15 -4.25 -0.78
N GLY A 62 -21.24 -4.67 -1.64
CA GLY A 62 -21.48 -5.58 -2.77
C GLY A 62 -20.31 -6.54 -3.06
N ALA A 63 -19.34 -6.67 -2.14
CA ALA A 63 -18.19 -7.56 -2.32
C ALA A 63 -18.61 -9.00 -2.63
N TRP A 64 -19.58 -9.54 -1.87
CA TRP A 64 -20.16 -10.87 -2.04
C TRP A 64 -20.77 -11.13 -3.43
N ARG A 65 -21.26 -10.09 -4.13
CA ARG A 65 -21.82 -10.22 -5.50
C ARG A 65 -20.76 -10.54 -6.55
N ASN A 66 -19.49 -10.24 -6.27
CA ASN A 66 -18.39 -10.55 -7.19
C ASN A 66 -17.88 -11.99 -7.01
N ASP A 67 -18.04 -12.57 -5.81
CA ASP A 67 -17.67 -13.95 -5.49
C ASP A 67 -18.77 -14.96 -5.84
N LEU A 68 -20.04 -14.53 -5.87
CA LEU A 68 -21.19 -15.32 -6.30
C LEU A 68 -21.57 -14.88 -7.70
N THR A 69 -20.92 -15.43 -8.73
CA THR A 69 -21.36 -15.15 -10.09
C THR A 69 -22.66 -15.91 -10.35
N PRO A 70 -23.64 -15.33 -11.08
CA PRO A 70 -24.85 -16.06 -11.48
C PRO A 70 -24.57 -17.36 -12.26
N GLN A 71 -23.32 -17.56 -12.73
CA GLN A 71 -22.88 -18.75 -13.42
C GLN A 71 -22.53 -19.90 -12.46
N ASP A 72 -22.20 -19.62 -11.20
CA ASP A 72 -21.81 -20.63 -10.21
C ASP A 72 -23.02 -21.42 -9.66
N VAL A 73 -24.23 -20.83 -9.75
CA VAL A 73 -25.47 -21.45 -9.26
C VAL A 73 -26.58 -21.27 -10.32
N PRO A 74 -26.73 -22.22 -11.26
CA PRO A 74 -27.76 -22.14 -12.29
C PRO A 74 -29.17 -22.04 -11.67
N GLY A 75 -29.91 -20.99 -12.01
CA GLY A 75 -31.28 -20.78 -11.56
C GLY A 75 -31.47 -19.93 -10.30
N LEU A 76 -30.40 -19.31 -9.76
CA LEU A 76 -30.50 -18.38 -8.64
C LEU A 76 -30.37 -16.93 -9.12
N ASP A 77 -31.47 -16.18 -9.03
CA ASP A 77 -31.49 -14.74 -9.30
C ASP A 77 -31.20 -13.94 -8.03
N PHE A 78 -30.23 -13.02 -8.13
CA PHE A 78 -29.89 -12.11 -7.03
C PHE A 78 -30.54 -10.75 -7.25
N PHE A 79 -31.35 -10.32 -6.29
CA PHE A 79 -31.99 -9.01 -6.29
C PHE A 79 -31.34 -8.09 -5.25
N GLU A 80 -31.25 -6.80 -5.56
CA GLU A 80 -30.80 -5.79 -4.60
C GLU A 80 -31.89 -5.53 -3.57
N MET A 81 -31.51 -5.35 -2.30
CA MET A 81 -32.47 -5.12 -1.22
C MET A 81 -33.37 -3.90 -1.53
N ASN A 82 -32.80 -2.82 -2.06
CA ASN A 82 -33.55 -1.65 -2.51
C ASN A 82 -34.62 -1.98 -3.56
N THR A 83 -34.35 -2.92 -4.47
CA THR A 83 -35.34 -3.39 -5.45
C THR A 83 -36.48 -4.12 -4.76
N ILE A 84 -36.19 -4.99 -3.79
CA ILE A 84 -37.21 -5.73 -3.03
C ILE A 84 -38.04 -4.78 -2.17
N GLU A 85 -37.40 -3.83 -1.47
CA GLU A 85 -38.08 -2.79 -0.68
C GLU A 85 -39.00 -1.95 -1.56
N THR A 86 -38.53 -1.49 -2.72
CA THR A 86 -39.36 -0.72 -3.64
C THR A 86 -40.53 -1.54 -4.17
N ALA A 87 -40.30 -2.79 -4.58
CA ALA A 87 -41.33 -3.67 -5.10
C ALA A 87 -42.39 -4.04 -4.06
N THR A 88 -42.00 -4.17 -2.79
CA THR A 88 -42.90 -4.49 -1.68
C THR A 88 -43.54 -3.25 -1.04
N ASN A 89 -43.23 -2.05 -1.53
CA ASN A 89 -43.58 -0.79 -0.89
C ASN A 89 -43.13 -0.75 0.58
N ASN A 90 -41.83 -0.92 0.81
CA ASN A 90 -41.17 -1.00 2.11
C ASN A 90 -41.85 -2.00 3.06
N PHE A 91 -42.20 -3.18 2.54
CA PHE A 91 -42.90 -4.23 3.30
C PHE A 91 -44.18 -3.72 3.98
N SER A 92 -44.96 -2.89 3.29
CA SER A 92 -46.21 -2.33 3.81
C SER A 92 -47.15 -3.42 4.30
N VAL A 93 -47.73 -3.23 5.49
CA VAL A 93 -48.73 -4.13 6.08
C VAL A 93 -49.96 -4.31 5.17
N SER A 94 -50.24 -3.33 4.32
CA SER A 94 -51.32 -3.44 3.31
C SER A 94 -51.10 -4.56 2.29
N ASN A 95 -49.83 -4.94 2.06
CA ASN A 95 -49.44 -5.98 1.10
C ASN A 95 -49.27 -7.36 1.74
N LYS A 96 -49.64 -7.49 3.02
CA LYS A 96 -49.60 -8.73 3.77
C LYS A 96 -50.56 -9.76 3.15
N LEU A 97 -50.04 -10.94 2.85
CA LEU A 97 -50.81 -12.05 2.30
C LEU A 97 -51.42 -12.92 3.41
N GLY A 98 -50.75 -13.04 4.55
CA GLY A 98 -51.19 -13.94 5.63
C GLY A 98 -50.37 -13.82 6.91
N GLN A 99 -50.80 -14.49 7.98
CA GLN A 99 -50.01 -14.64 9.21
C GLN A 99 -50.33 -15.97 9.87
N GLY A 100 -49.28 -16.67 10.32
CA GLY A 100 -49.39 -17.95 11.01
C GLY A 100 -48.34 -18.10 12.11
N GLY A 101 -48.13 -19.33 12.59
CA GLY A 101 -47.20 -19.63 13.68
C GLY A 101 -45.72 -19.31 13.41
N PHE A 102 -45.37 -19.02 12.15
CA PHE A 102 -44.02 -18.64 11.71
C PHE A 102 -43.89 -17.13 11.41
N GLY A 103 -44.97 -16.36 11.57
CA GLY A 103 -44.97 -14.91 11.33
C GLY A 103 -45.88 -14.46 10.19
N SER A 104 -45.69 -13.21 9.76
CA SER A 104 -46.40 -12.57 8.66
C SER A 104 -45.74 -12.92 7.33
N VAL A 105 -46.57 -13.18 6.32
CA VAL A 105 -46.18 -13.36 4.91
C VAL A 105 -46.95 -12.41 4.02
#